data_AF-A0A523PGK2-F1
#
_entry.id   AF-A0A523PGK2-F1
#
_cell.length_a   1.000
_cell.length_b   1.000
_cell.length_c   1.000
_cell.angle_alpha   90.00
_cell.angle_beta   90.00
_cell.angle_gamma   90.00
#
_symmetry.space_group_name_H-M   'P 1'
#
loop_
_entity.id
_entity.type
_entity.pdbx_description
1 polymer ?
#
loop_
_entity_poly.entity_id
_entity_poly.type
_entity_poly.pdbx_seq_one_letter_code
_entity_poly.pdbx_strand_id
1 'polypeptide(L)'
;MQILTNFVVALASEAKPIIKRFRLKRCEEARGVTLFARDNIRLIVSGIGKAASATAVGYIAGSELHDTIHIWLNVGIAGHQTLAPGSVGMAHVITDRATGIAYYPSLVFRTPCPSYALECFDEPTTTYAGDAMCDMESSAFFSAAARFSSVEFVHALKIISDNSAADIATLDRASISALVETSLDN
;
A
#
# COMPACT_ATOMS: atom_id res chain seq x y z
N MET A 1 14.05 21.90 3.73
CA MET A 1 12.81 21.11 3.62
C MET A 1 13.19 19.72 3.14
N GLN A 2 13.03 18.72 4.00
CA GLN A 2 13.35 17.33 3.68
C GLN A 2 12.10 16.65 3.12
N ILE A 3 12.25 15.83 2.08
CA ILE A 3 11.16 15.00 1.53
C ILE A 3 11.44 13.56 1.92
N LEU A 4 10.48 12.92 2.58
CA LEU A 4 10.58 11.55 3.06
C LEU A 4 9.51 10.69 2.39
N THR A 5 9.94 9.62 1.70
CA THR A 5 9.03 8.65 1.08
C THR A 5 8.79 7.48 2.03
N ASN A 6 7.54 7.25 2.39
CA ASN A 6 7.10 6.25 3.35
C ASN A 6 6.27 5.17 2.65
N PHE A 7 6.82 3.97 2.54
CA PHE A 7 6.10 2.78 2.12
C PHE A 7 5.39 2.13 3.31
N VAL A 8 4.08 1.91 3.20
CA VAL A 8 3.27 1.18 4.17
C VAL A 8 2.77 -0.09 3.50
N VAL A 9 3.30 -1.23 3.92
CA VAL A 9 3.03 -2.54 3.32
C VAL A 9 2.50 -3.50 4.39
N ALA A 10 1.55 -4.37 4.05
CA ALA A 10 0.91 -5.24 5.04
C ALA A 10 1.80 -6.43 5.40
N LEU A 11 2.49 -7.00 4.42
CA LEU A 11 3.18 -8.28 4.53
C LEU A 11 4.69 -8.16 4.38
N ALA A 12 5.42 -9.02 5.09
CA ALA A 12 6.87 -9.16 4.91
C ALA A 12 7.24 -9.63 3.48
N SER A 13 6.38 -10.40 2.83
CA SER A 13 6.55 -10.83 1.43
C SER A 13 6.46 -9.66 0.45
N GLU A 14 5.61 -8.67 0.72
CA GLU A 14 5.54 -7.43 -0.06
C GLU A 14 6.75 -6.52 0.21
N ALA A 15 7.18 -6.47 1.47
CA ALA A 15 8.29 -5.63 1.91
C ALA A 15 9.64 -6.05 1.30
N LYS A 16 9.90 -7.36 1.25
CA LYS A 16 11.22 -7.93 0.89
C LYS A 16 11.80 -7.39 -0.43
N PRO A 17 11.08 -7.39 -1.57
CA PRO A 17 11.62 -6.87 -2.82
C PRO A 17 11.87 -5.36 -2.77
N ILE A 18 11.02 -4.57 -2.10
CA ILE A 18 11.20 -3.12 -1.95
C ILE A 18 12.45 -2.84 -1.10
N ILE A 19 12.63 -3.56 0.01
CA ILE A 19 13.82 -3.49 0.87
C ILE A 19 15.09 -3.78 0.05
N LYS A 20 15.08 -4.83 -0.76
CA LYS A 20 16.20 -5.21 -1.62
C LYS A 20 16.50 -4.12 -2.65
N ARG A 21 15.48 -3.61 -3.34
CA ARG A 21 15.59 -2.60 -4.41
C ARG A 21 16.19 -1.28 -3.92
N PHE A 22 15.78 -0.82 -2.75
CA PHE A 22 16.26 0.44 -2.16
C PHE A 22 17.41 0.25 -1.15
N ARG A 23 17.81 -1.00 -0.91
CA ARG A 23 18.84 -1.39 0.06
C ARG A 23 18.55 -0.87 1.47
N LEU A 24 17.28 -0.96 1.89
CA LEU A 24 16.85 -0.48 3.20
C LEU A 24 17.47 -1.34 4.30
N LYS A 25 17.80 -0.72 5.43
CA LYS A 25 18.31 -1.42 6.62
C LYS A 25 17.28 -1.36 7.72
N ARG A 26 17.21 -2.41 8.53
CA ARG A 26 16.30 -2.46 9.67
C ARG A 26 16.69 -1.39 10.70
N CYS A 27 15.69 -0.71 11.24
CA CYS A 27 15.86 0.23 12.36
C CYS A 27 15.65 -0.54 13.67
N GLU A 28 16.73 -0.85 14.38
CA GLU A 28 16.68 -1.67 15.61
C GLU A 28 16.09 -0.90 16.81
N GLU A 29 16.07 0.43 16.75
CA GLU A 29 15.47 1.30 17.76
C GLU A 29 13.94 1.33 17.66
N ALA A 30 13.36 0.87 16.55
CA ALA A 30 11.92 0.84 16.34
C ALA A 30 11.25 -0.20 17.25
N ARG A 31 10.20 0.20 17.95
CA ARG A 31 9.49 -0.64 18.94
C ARG A 31 8.08 -0.92 18.50
N GLY A 32 7.67 -2.19 18.58
CA GLY A 32 6.30 -2.63 18.27
C GLY A 32 5.96 -2.66 16.77
N VAL A 33 6.89 -2.26 15.90
CA VAL A 33 6.73 -2.25 14.44
C VAL A 33 7.98 -2.81 13.78
N THR A 34 7.86 -3.25 12.52
CA THR A 34 9.03 -3.58 11.70
C THR A 34 9.29 -2.44 10.73
N LEU A 35 10.32 -1.64 11.02
CA LEU A 35 10.71 -0.47 10.24
C LEU A 35 12.07 -0.70 9.57
N PHE A 36 12.16 -0.31 8.30
CA PHE A 36 13.39 -0.24 7.53
C PHE A 36 13.56 1.18 6.99
N ALA A 37 14.79 1.66 6.93
CA ALA A 37 15.09 2.97 6.39
C ALA A 37 16.46 3.00 5.70
N ARG A 38 16.59 3.92 4.74
CA ARG A 38 17.86 4.35 4.18
C ARG A 38 17.65 5.70 3.47
N ASP A 39 18.56 6.63 3.70
CA ASP A 39 18.52 7.98 3.14
C ASP A 39 17.16 8.65 3.44
N ASN A 40 16.37 8.96 2.41
CA ASN A 40 15.04 9.57 2.53
C ASN A 40 13.88 8.60 2.27
N ILE A 41 14.13 7.30 2.36
CA ILE A 41 13.12 6.24 2.16
C ILE A 41 12.93 5.46 3.45
N ARG A 42 11.67 5.22 3.79
CA ARG A 42 11.24 4.32 4.86
C ARG A 42 10.26 3.29 4.33
N LEU A 43 10.30 2.12 4.94
CA LEU A 43 9.30 1.08 4.75
C LEU A 43 8.90 0.53 6.11
N ILE A 44 7.62 0.57 6.41
CA ILE A 44 7.03 -0.05 7.59
C ILE A 44 6.14 -1.22 7.18
N VAL A 45 6.34 -2.37 7.83
CA VAL A 45 5.41 -3.50 7.73
C VAL A 45 4.31 -3.26 8.75
N SER A 46 3.11 -2.92 8.28
CA SER A 46 1.97 -2.59 9.13
C SER A 46 1.34 -3.83 9.76
N GLY A 47 1.31 -4.95 9.04
CA GLY A 47 0.36 -6.03 9.29
C GLY A 47 -0.94 -5.81 8.48
N ILE A 48 -1.76 -6.86 8.47
CA ILE A 48 -3.01 -6.92 7.69
C ILE A 48 -4.11 -6.10 8.37
N GLY A 49 -4.91 -5.42 7.57
CA GLY A 49 -6.14 -4.76 7.98
C GLY A 49 -6.00 -3.29 8.34
N LYS A 50 -7.15 -2.62 8.37
CA LYS A 50 -7.33 -1.18 8.56
C LYS A 50 -6.61 -0.62 9.79
N ALA A 51 -6.80 -1.24 10.96
CA ALA A 51 -6.25 -0.75 12.23
C ALA A 51 -4.71 -0.80 12.24
N ALA A 52 -4.14 -1.87 11.72
CA ALA A 52 -2.70 -2.07 11.62
C ALA A 52 -2.06 -1.03 10.68
N SER A 53 -2.70 -0.82 9.51
CA SER A 53 -2.30 0.17 8.52
C SER A 53 -2.31 1.61 9.05
N ALA A 54 -3.41 2.03 9.69
CA ALA A 54 -3.50 3.36 10.31
C ALA A 54 -2.48 3.56 11.44
N THR A 55 -2.24 2.52 12.25
CA THR A 55 -1.24 2.56 13.33
C THR A 55 0.17 2.76 12.78
N ALA A 56 0.51 2.10 11.68
CA ALA A 56 1.82 2.25 11.02
C ALA A 56 2.05 3.67 10.49
N VAL A 57 1.03 4.29 9.89
CA VAL A 57 1.07 5.70 9.48
C VAL A 57 1.28 6.61 10.69
N GLY A 58 0.49 6.43 11.75
CA GLY A 58 0.61 7.21 12.99
C GLY A 58 1.98 7.06 13.66
N TYR A 59 2.58 5.87 13.62
CA TYR A 59 3.92 5.62 14.16
C TYR A 59 4.98 6.45 13.43
N ILE A 60 4.99 6.42 12.09
CA ILE A 60 5.94 7.21 11.31
C ILE A 60 5.67 8.70 11.52
N ALA A 61 4.42 9.16 11.39
CA ALA A 61 4.10 10.58 11.50
C ALA A 61 4.40 11.15 12.90
N GLY A 62 4.19 10.36 13.95
CA GLY A 62 4.44 10.76 15.34
C GLY A 62 5.91 10.69 15.78
N SER A 63 6.80 10.09 14.98
CA SER A 63 8.23 9.98 15.30
C SER A 63 9.09 11.08 14.66
N GLU A 64 8.48 11.99 13.89
CA GLU A 64 9.19 12.99 13.09
C GLU A 64 9.15 14.40 13.69
N LEU A 65 10.18 15.18 13.37
CA LEU A 65 10.27 16.59 13.71
C LEU A 65 9.48 17.45 12.70
N HIS A 66 9.10 18.65 13.14
CA HIS A 66 8.46 19.66 12.31
C HIS A 66 9.41 20.04 11.14
N ASP A 67 8.87 20.18 9.91
CA ASP A 67 9.53 20.55 8.63
C ASP A 67 9.88 19.43 7.60
N THR A 68 9.28 18.24 7.74
CA THR A 68 9.37 17.16 6.73
C THR A 68 8.11 17.08 5.87
N ILE A 69 8.28 17.04 4.54
CA ILE A 69 7.21 16.66 3.61
C ILE A 69 7.19 15.13 3.52
N HIS A 70 6.04 14.52 3.78
CA HIS A 70 5.87 13.08 3.66
C HIS A 70 5.13 12.70 2.38
N ILE A 71 5.72 11.78 1.62
CA ILE A 71 5.05 11.06 0.55
C ILE A 71 4.67 9.69 1.09
N TRP A 72 3.39 9.36 1.11
CA TRP A 72 2.86 8.11 1.62
C TRP A 72 2.43 7.22 0.47
N LEU A 73 2.98 6.01 0.45
CA LEU A 73 2.67 4.99 -0.54
C LEU A 73 2.20 3.73 0.18
N ASN A 74 0.92 3.41 0.06
CA ASN A 74 0.45 2.08 0.41
C ASN A 74 0.69 1.15 -0.77
N VAL A 75 1.61 0.21 -0.61
CA VAL A 75 1.99 -0.74 -1.64
C VAL A 75 1.67 -2.14 -1.15
N GLY A 76 0.93 -2.90 -1.94
CA GLY A 76 0.58 -4.26 -1.57
C GLY A 76 -0.19 -4.96 -2.67
N ILE A 77 -0.52 -6.21 -2.42
CA ILE A 77 -1.35 -6.98 -3.34
C ILE A 77 -2.83 -6.57 -3.26
N ALA A 78 -3.58 -6.89 -4.30
CA ALA A 78 -5.03 -6.74 -4.35
C ALA A 78 -5.65 -7.81 -5.26
N GLY A 79 -6.92 -8.12 -5.00
CA GLY A 79 -7.75 -8.89 -5.92
C GLY A 79 -8.39 -8.00 -6.99
N HIS A 80 -8.80 -8.59 -8.12
CA HIS A 80 -9.63 -7.90 -9.12
C HIS A 80 -10.49 -8.91 -9.88
N GLN A 81 -11.61 -8.49 -10.49
CA GLN A 81 -12.45 -9.41 -11.26
C GLN A 81 -11.75 -10.00 -12.49
N THR A 82 -11.21 -9.14 -13.36
CA THR A 82 -10.68 -9.51 -14.68
C THR A 82 -9.19 -9.26 -14.93
N LEU A 83 -8.54 -8.36 -14.20
CA LEU A 83 -7.12 -8.05 -14.40
C LEU A 83 -6.25 -9.28 -14.11
N ALA A 84 -5.20 -9.47 -14.92
CA ALA A 84 -4.28 -10.58 -14.76
C ALA A 84 -3.36 -10.37 -13.55
N PRO A 85 -2.97 -11.44 -12.82
CA PRO A 85 -1.95 -11.35 -11.79
C PRO A 85 -0.66 -10.69 -12.33
N GLY A 86 -0.08 -9.79 -11.54
CA GLY A 86 1.06 -8.95 -11.92
C GLY A 86 0.67 -7.62 -12.57
N SER A 87 -0.61 -7.38 -12.89
CA SER A 87 -1.08 -6.06 -13.31
C SER A 87 -0.89 -5.06 -12.17
N VAL A 88 -0.43 -3.85 -12.48
CA VAL A 88 -0.23 -2.78 -11.49
C VAL A 88 -1.29 -1.70 -11.69
N GLY A 89 -1.89 -1.24 -10.60
CA GLY A 89 -2.91 -0.21 -10.59
C GLY A 89 -2.68 0.83 -9.51
N MET A 90 -2.95 2.10 -9.84
CA MET A 90 -3.00 3.18 -8.85
C MET A 90 -4.46 3.51 -8.50
N ALA A 91 -4.77 3.73 -7.22
CA ALA A 91 -6.14 4.07 -6.83
C ALA A 91 -6.48 5.52 -7.22
N HIS A 92 -7.54 5.72 -8.01
CA HIS A 92 -8.11 7.07 -8.25
C HIS A 92 -9.33 7.37 -7.35
N VAL A 93 -9.91 6.33 -6.75
CA VAL A 93 -10.90 6.41 -5.68
C VAL A 93 -10.69 5.23 -4.74
N ILE A 94 -10.82 5.47 -3.43
CA ILE A 94 -10.73 4.44 -2.39
C ILE A 94 -12.05 4.43 -1.62
N THR A 95 -12.80 3.35 -1.65
CA THR A 95 -14.08 3.22 -0.96
C THR A 95 -13.98 2.21 0.17
N ASP A 96 -14.24 2.64 1.40
CA ASP A 96 -14.42 1.73 2.52
C ASP A 96 -15.80 1.06 2.42
N ARG A 97 -15.82 -0.26 2.24
CA ARG A 97 -17.06 -1.01 2.04
C ARG A 97 -17.93 -1.14 3.30
N ALA A 98 -17.34 -1.05 4.48
CA ALA A 98 -18.07 -1.16 5.74
C ALA A 98 -18.80 0.15 6.07
N THR A 99 -18.20 1.30 5.73
CA THR A 99 -18.75 2.63 6.07
C THR A 99 -19.39 3.35 4.88
N GLY A 100 -19.06 2.97 3.65
CA GLY A 100 -19.47 3.68 2.43
C GLY A 100 -18.71 4.98 2.17
N ILE A 101 -17.71 5.31 2.99
CA ILE A 101 -16.89 6.52 2.81
C ILE A 101 -15.95 6.32 1.61
N ALA A 102 -15.93 7.32 0.73
CA ALA A 102 -15.01 7.38 -0.40
C ALA A 102 -13.95 8.48 -0.22
N TYR A 103 -12.72 8.16 -0.59
CA TYR A 103 -11.57 9.05 -0.61
C TYR A 103 -11.04 9.19 -2.04
N TYR A 104 -10.53 10.38 -2.38
CA TYR A 104 -10.10 10.71 -3.74
C TYR A 104 -8.63 11.15 -3.74
N PRO A 105 -7.68 10.21 -3.94
CA PRO A 105 -6.28 10.55 -4.17
C PRO A 105 -6.12 11.54 -5.33
N SER A 106 -5.30 12.57 -5.15
CA SER A 106 -5.10 13.59 -6.18
C SER A 106 -4.00 13.19 -7.16
N LEU A 107 -4.37 12.80 -8.37
CA LEU A 107 -3.45 12.35 -9.42
C LEU A 107 -3.00 13.51 -10.33
N VAL A 108 -2.35 14.52 -9.75
CA VAL A 108 -1.88 15.74 -10.45
C VAL A 108 -0.55 15.56 -11.20
N PHE A 109 -0.22 14.33 -11.57
CA PHE A 109 1.00 13.94 -12.28
C PHE A 109 0.70 12.82 -13.27
N ARG A 110 1.62 12.60 -14.22
CA ARG A 110 1.51 11.46 -15.13
C ARG A 110 1.73 10.17 -14.34
N THR A 111 0.68 9.37 -14.19
CA THR A 111 0.78 8.10 -13.47
C THR A 111 1.69 7.12 -14.21
N PRO A 112 2.51 6.32 -13.49
CA PRO A 112 3.38 5.33 -14.11
C PRO A 112 2.62 4.09 -14.61
N CYS A 113 1.39 3.89 -14.12
CA CYS A 113 0.51 2.78 -14.45
C CYS A 113 -0.95 3.27 -14.61
N PRO A 114 -1.85 2.44 -15.16
CA PRO A 114 -3.28 2.73 -15.18
C PRO A 114 -3.85 2.93 -13.77
N SER A 115 -4.94 3.69 -13.68
CA SER A 115 -5.63 3.93 -12.42
C SER A 115 -6.98 3.22 -12.37
N TYR A 116 -7.32 2.64 -11.22
CA TYR A 116 -8.58 1.90 -10.99
C TYR A 116 -9.26 2.36 -9.70
N ALA A 117 -10.54 2.02 -9.55
CA ALA A 117 -11.20 2.12 -8.26
C ALA A 117 -10.60 1.09 -7.29
N LEU A 118 -10.59 1.40 -6.00
CA LEU A 118 -10.11 0.51 -4.95
C LEU A 118 -11.17 0.39 -3.86
N GLU A 119 -11.62 -0.82 -3.60
CA GLU A 119 -12.55 -1.17 -2.54
C GLU A 119 -11.80 -1.80 -1.36
N CYS A 120 -12.00 -1.23 -0.16
CA CYS A 120 -11.36 -1.67 1.05
C CYS A 120 -12.35 -2.42 1.94
N PHE A 121 -12.06 -3.70 2.19
CA PHE A 121 -12.88 -4.62 2.97
C PHE A 121 -12.29 -4.83 4.37
N ASP A 122 -13.11 -5.29 5.31
CA ASP A 122 -12.65 -5.70 6.65
C ASP A 122 -12.12 -7.13 6.67
N GLU A 123 -12.59 -7.97 5.73
CA GLU A 123 -12.26 -9.39 5.61
C GLU A 123 -11.85 -9.70 4.17
N PRO A 124 -11.06 -10.78 3.94
CA PRO A 124 -10.71 -11.21 2.59
C PRO A 124 -11.96 -11.47 1.75
N THR A 125 -11.94 -11.00 0.49
CA THR A 125 -13.02 -11.26 -0.48
C THR A 125 -12.47 -12.01 -1.67
N THR A 126 -13.22 -13.00 -2.14
CA THR A 126 -13.00 -13.70 -3.41
C THR A 126 -14.11 -13.40 -4.42
N THR A 127 -15.11 -12.62 -4.02
CA THR A 127 -16.19 -12.16 -4.89
C THR A 127 -15.89 -10.74 -5.34
N TYR A 128 -15.27 -10.62 -6.51
CA TYR A 128 -14.94 -9.34 -7.12
C TYR A 128 -16.14 -8.82 -7.92
N ALA A 129 -16.68 -7.69 -7.48
CA ALA A 129 -17.79 -7.02 -8.16
C ALA A 129 -17.28 -5.78 -8.89
N GLY A 130 -17.51 -5.72 -10.20
CA GLY A 130 -17.21 -4.54 -11.00
C GLY A 130 -15.72 -4.38 -11.32
N ASP A 131 -15.38 -3.20 -11.84
CA ASP A 131 -14.04 -2.84 -12.29
C ASP A 131 -13.29 -2.09 -11.17
N ALA A 132 -13.01 -2.82 -10.09
CA ALA A 132 -12.31 -2.30 -8.93
C ALA A 132 -11.31 -3.31 -8.37
N MET A 133 -10.19 -2.79 -7.89
CA MET A 133 -9.22 -3.54 -7.08
C MET A 133 -9.78 -3.71 -5.67
N CYS A 134 -9.44 -4.81 -4.99
CA CYS A 134 -9.92 -5.10 -3.64
C CYS A 134 -8.74 -5.33 -2.68
N ASP A 135 -8.73 -4.62 -1.55
CA ASP A 135 -7.72 -4.78 -0.49
C ASP A 135 -8.35 -4.68 0.92
N MET A 136 -7.50 -4.64 1.96
CA MET A 136 -7.95 -4.57 3.36
C MET A 136 -7.34 -3.40 4.16
N GLU A 137 -6.51 -2.55 3.54
CA GLU A 137 -5.72 -1.53 4.25
C GLU A 137 -5.94 -0.11 3.75
N SER A 138 -6.30 0.08 2.48
CA SER A 138 -6.20 1.35 1.77
C SER A 138 -7.01 2.49 2.37
N SER A 139 -8.23 2.23 2.84
CA SER A 139 -9.12 3.26 3.40
C SER A 139 -8.55 3.87 4.69
N ALA A 140 -8.08 3.03 5.60
CA ALA A 140 -7.52 3.46 6.88
C ALA A 140 -6.10 4.03 6.71
N PHE A 141 -5.31 3.49 5.78
CA PHE A 141 -4.07 4.12 5.32
C PHE A 141 -4.31 5.56 4.87
N PHE A 142 -5.23 5.75 3.90
CA PHE A 142 -5.44 7.05 3.26
C PHE A 142 -5.96 8.07 4.27
N SER A 143 -6.99 7.69 5.04
CA SER A 143 -7.58 8.57 6.05
C SER A 143 -6.58 8.96 7.15
N ALA A 144 -5.68 8.07 7.56
CA ALA A 144 -4.62 8.40 8.51
C ALA A 144 -3.54 9.31 7.88
N ALA A 145 -3.06 8.98 6.68
CA ALA A 145 -1.98 9.70 6.01
C ALA A 145 -2.39 11.14 5.63
N ALA A 146 -3.63 11.31 5.19
CA ALA A 146 -4.21 12.62 4.87
C ALA A 146 -4.30 13.58 6.06
N ARG A 147 -4.09 13.11 7.30
CA ARG A 147 -4.00 13.97 8.49
C ARG A 147 -2.63 14.65 8.63
N PHE A 148 -1.60 14.09 8.01
CA PHE A 148 -0.21 14.51 8.16
C PHE A 148 0.39 15.01 6.84
N SER A 149 -0.33 14.88 5.73
CA SER A 149 0.14 15.28 4.40
C SER A 149 -1.04 15.66 3.52
N SER A 150 -0.80 16.58 2.59
CA SER A 150 -1.77 16.88 1.54
C SER A 150 -2.03 15.65 0.66
N VAL A 151 -3.23 15.55 0.11
CA VAL A 151 -3.69 14.36 -0.62
C VAL A 151 -2.95 14.11 -1.94
N GLU A 152 -2.24 15.10 -2.49
CA GLU A 152 -1.32 14.93 -3.62
C GLU A 152 -0.05 14.14 -3.28
N PHE A 153 0.20 13.85 -1.99
CA PHE A 153 1.32 13.05 -1.53
C PHE A 153 0.88 11.70 -0.95
N VAL A 154 -0.39 11.32 -1.07
CA VAL A 154 -0.94 10.09 -0.48
C VAL A 154 -1.51 9.21 -1.59
N HIS A 155 -0.86 8.08 -1.86
CA HIS A 155 -1.26 7.16 -2.93
C HIS A 155 -1.28 5.71 -2.49
N ALA A 156 -2.21 4.94 -3.07
CA ALA A 156 -2.24 3.49 -2.97
C ALA A 156 -1.89 2.89 -4.34
N LEU A 157 -0.86 2.05 -4.39
CA LEU A 157 -0.46 1.27 -5.55
C LEU A 157 -0.67 -0.19 -5.24
N LYS A 158 -1.40 -0.88 -6.11
CA LYS A 158 -1.76 -2.28 -5.93
C LYS A 158 -1.25 -3.13 -7.07
N ILE A 159 -0.84 -4.34 -6.71
CA ILE A 159 -0.40 -5.37 -7.65
C ILE A 159 -1.44 -6.47 -7.60
N ILE A 160 -2.04 -6.78 -8.74
CA ILE A 160 -3.07 -7.81 -8.78
C ILE A 160 -2.42 -9.16 -8.47
N SER A 161 -2.88 -9.82 -7.42
CA SER A 161 -2.37 -11.12 -7.00
C SER A 161 -3.24 -12.27 -7.48
N ASP A 162 -4.53 -12.03 -7.56
CA ASP A 162 -5.54 -13.05 -7.80
C ASP A 162 -6.79 -12.40 -8.42
N ASN A 163 -7.62 -13.23 -9.04
CA ASN A 163 -8.82 -12.79 -9.74
C ASN A 163 -9.88 -13.91 -9.79
N SER A 164 -11.00 -13.69 -10.50
CA SER A 164 -12.07 -14.70 -10.58
C SER A 164 -11.65 -16.04 -11.22
N ALA A 165 -10.51 -16.09 -11.91
CA ALA A 165 -9.96 -17.29 -12.54
C ALA A 165 -8.73 -17.88 -11.80
N ALA A 166 -8.06 -17.08 -10.96
CA ALA A 166 -6.86 -17.46 -10.21
C ALA A 166 -7.11 -17.18 -8.73
N ASP A 167 -7.24 -18.23 -7.91
CA ASP A 167 -7.68 -18.13 -6.51
C ASP A 167 -6.55 -17.67 -5.56
N ILE A 168 -6.88 -16.74 -4.66
CA ILE A 168 -6.03 -16.26 -3.57
C ILE A 168 -5.49 -17.41 -2.71
N ALA A 169 -6.23 -18.51 -2.56
CA ALA A 169 -5.81 -19.67 -1.77
C ALA A 169 -4.57 -20.38 -2.32
N THR A 170 -4.22 -20.14 -3.59
CA THR A 170 -3.02 -20.70 -4.22
C THR A 170 -1.76 -19.87 -3.97
N LEU A 171 -1.90 -18.67 -3.41
CA LEU A 171 -0.78 -17.77 -3.16
C LEU A 171 -0.04 -18.13 -1.88
N ASP A 172 1.28 -18.01 -1.97
CA ASP A 172 2.19 -18.17 -0.85
C ASP A 172 3.13 -16.95 -0.73
N ARG A 173 3.96 -16.95 0.31
CA ARG A 173 4.88 -15.82 0.55
C ARG A 173 5.90 -15.64 -0.59
N ALA A 174 6.27 -16.71 -1.29
CA ALA A 174 7.26 -16.67 -2.34
C ALA A 174 6.69 -16.07 -3.63
N SER A 175 5.51 -16.51 -4.05
CA SER A 175 4.76 -15.99 -5.18
C SER A 175 4.38 -14.52 -5.00
N ILE A 176 3.92 -14.11 -3.82
CA ILE A 176 3.67 -12.68 -3.51
C ILE A 176 4.96 -11.87 -3.64
N SER A 177 6.07 -12.35 -3.06
CA SER A 177 7.36 -11.66 -3.15
C SER A 177 7.85 -11.54 -4.60
N ALA A 178 7.62 -12.57 -5.43
CA ALA A 178 7.99 -12.56 -6.84
C ALA A 178 7.13 -11.59 -7.66
N LEU A 179 5.80 -11.58 -7.44
CA LEU A 179 4.88 -10.64 -8.08
C LEU A 179 5.29 -9.18 -7.82
N VAL A 180 5.59 -8.86 -6.55
CA VAL A 180 6.03 -7.53 -6.18
C VAL A 180 7.40 -7.22 -6.78
N GLU A 181 8.35 -8.16 -6.79
CA GLU A 181 9.66 -7.97 -7.43
C GLU A 181 9.54 -7.64 -8.92
N THR A 182 8.78 -8.42 -9.69
CA THR A 182 8.57 -8.17 -11.13
C THR A 182 7.85 -6.86 -11.41
N SER A 183 6.93 -6.45 -10.52
CA SER A 183 6.17 -5.21 -10.68
C SER A 183 7.00 -3.93 -10.44
N LEU A 184 8.16 -4.03 -9.79
CA LEU A 184 9.05 -2.88 -9.53
C LEU A 184 9.92 -2.51 -10.73
N ASP A 185 10.03 -3.39 -11.74
CA ASP A 185 10.87 -3.20 -12.92
C ASP A 185 10.08 -2.72 -14.16
N ASN A 186 8.75 -2.63 -14.06
CA ASN A 186 7.83 -2.13 -15.08
C ASN A 186 7.56 -0.63 -14.93
#